data_AF-A0A523Y0N1-F1
#
_entry.id   AF-A0A523Y0N1-F1
#
_cell.length_a   1.000
_cell.length_b   1.000
_cell.length_c   1.000
_cell.angle_alpha   90.00
_cell.angle_beta   90.00
_cell.angle_gamma   90.00
#
_symmetry.space_group_name_H-M   'P 1'
#
loop_
_entity.id
_entity.type
_entity.pdbx_description
1 polymer ?
#
loop_
_entity_poly.entity_id
_entity_poly.type
_entity_poly.pdbx_seq_one_letter_code
_entity_poly.pdbx_strand_id
1 'polypeptide(L)' 'MKRRLPKSLRKHIRQEKARIRREVLDIKEQEKLIQELYQKFFEKLKLKQNYENRRNLQPSNK' A
#
# COMPACT_ATOMS: atom_id res chain seq x y z
N MET A 1 15.22 0.33 -13.64
CA MET A 1 14.19 1.19 -13.00
C MET A 1 13.46 0.41 -11.91
N LYS A 2 13.59 0.76 -10.62
CA LYS A 2 12.76 0.14 -9.56
C LYS A 2 11.29 0.43 -9.84
N ARG A 3 10.45 -0.62 -9.91
CA ARG A 3 9.00 -0.50 -10.16
C ARG A 3 8.40 0.40 -9.07
N ARG A 4 7.99 1.61 -9.46
CA ARG A 4 7.38 2.58 -8.55
C ARG A 4 5.92 2.18 -8.31
N LEU A 5 5.40 2.39 -7.10
CA LEU A 5 3.97 2.20 -6.79
C LEU A 5 3.07 2.98 -7.78
N PRO A 6 1.85 2.51 -8.09
CA PRO A 6 0.93 3.22 -8.96
C PRO A 6 0.67 4.67 -8.53
N LYS A 7 0.40 5.56 -9.49
CA LYS A 7 0.23 7.02 -9.25
C LYS A 7 -0.85 7.31 -8.20
N SER A 8 -2.00 6.65 -8.31
CA SER A 8 -3.13 6.78 -7.37
C SER A 8 -2.71 6.44 -5.95
N LEU A 9 -2.00 5.31 -5.78
CA LEU A 9 -1.56 4.85 -4.48
C LEU A 9 -0.53 5.79 -3.84
N ARG A 10 0.42 6.31 -4.63
CA ARG A 10 1.38 7.32 -4.13
C ARG A 10 0.68 8.60 -3.68
N LYS A 11 -0.35 9.05 -4.40
CA LYS A 11 -1.15 10.23 -4.02
C LYS A 11 -1.86 9.98 -2.69
N HIS A 12 -2.49 8.82 -2.55
CA HIS A 12 -3.19 8.44 -1.33
C HIS A 12 -2.25 8.37 -0.12
N ILE A 13 -1.13 7.64 -0.23
CA ILE A 13 -0.13 7.57 0.87
C ILE A 13 0.37 8.96 1.27
N ARG A 14 0.56 9.87 0.30
CA ARG A 14 0.99 11.25 0.60
C ARG A 14 -0.05 12.03 1.40
N GLN A 15 -1.33 11.87 1.05
CA GLN A 15 -2.43 12.52 1.76
C GLN A 15 -2.54 12.00 3.19
N GLU A 16 -2.49 10.67 3.39
CA GLU A 16 -2.54 10.06 4.71
C GLU A 16 -1.35 10.45 5.60
N LYS A 17 -0.13 10.50 5.06
CA LYS A 17 1.03 11.00 5.80
C LYS A 17 0.87 12.46 6.24
N ALA A 18 0.31 13.30 5.37
CA ALA A 18 0.05 14.70 5.71
C ALA A 18 -1.03 14.83 6.78
N ARG A 19 -2.05 13.97 6.74
CA ARG A 19 -3.10 13.87 7.76
C ARG A 19 -2.53 13.46 9.13
N ILE A 20 -1.74 12.38 9.18
CA ILE A 20 -1.09 11.90 10.42
C ILE A 20 -0.24 12.99 11.06
N ARG A 21 0.55 13.73 10.27
CA ARG A 21 1.38 14.84 10.78
C ARG A 21 0.58 16.02 11.33
N ARG A 22 -0.69 16.16 10.96
CA ARG A 22 -1.59 17.22 11.46
C ARG A 22 -2.38 16.75 12.69
N GLU A 23 -2.80 15.48 12.70
CA GLU A 23 -3.66 14.92 13.74
C GLU A 23 -2.89 14.42 14.95
N VAL A 24 -1.63 14.01 14.79
CA VAL A 24 -0.83 13.41 15.86
C VAL A 24 0.32 14.34 16.21
N LEU A 25 0.39 14.77 17.48
CA LEU A 25 1.45 15.69 17.94
C LEU A 25 2.77 14.96 18.25
N ASP A 26 2.69 13.72 18.75
CA ASP A 26 3.88 12.93 19.07
C ASP A 26 4.57 12.39 17.81
N ILE A 27 5.86 12.66 17.70
CA ILE A 27 6.68 12.27 16.56
C ILE A 27 6.82 10.76 16.48
N LYS A 28 6.97 10.06 17.62
CA LYS A 28 7.12 8.60 17.63
C LYS A 28 5.84 7.92 17.15
N GLU A 29 4.69 8.41 17.60
CA GLU A 29 3.39 7.91 17.17
C GLU A 29 3.12 8.21 15.69
N GLN A 30 3.52 9.38 15.18
CA GLN A 30 3.47 9.65 13.73
C GLN A 30 4.27 8.63 12.93
N GLU A 31 5.51 8.33 13.33
CA GLU A 31 6.37 7.36 12.65
C GLU A 31 5.76 5.96 12.64
N LYS A 32 5.22 5.52 13.79
CA LYS A 32 4.53 4.23 13.93
C LYS A 32 3.34 4.13 12.97
N LEU A 33 2.46 5.12 12.96
CA LEU A 33 1.27 5.13 12.09
C LEU A 33 1.63 5.16 10.61
N ILE A 34 2.70 5.88 10.24
CA ILE A 34 3.22 5.90 8.87
C ILE A 34 3.79 4.52 8.49
N GLN A 35 4.49 3.85 9.39
CA GLN A 35 5.01 2.49 9.18
C GLN A 35 3.86 1.50 8.94
N GLU A 36 2.82 1.55 9.78
CA GLU A 36 1.63 0.72 9.65
C GLU A 36 0.86 0.99 8.34
N LEU A 37 0.76 2.26 7.93
CA LEU A 37 0.18 2.66 6.65
C LEU A 37 0.89 1.96 5.49
N TYR A 38 2.22 1.97 5.47
CA TYR A 38 2.99 1.26 4.45
C TYR A 38 2.75 -0.25 4.51
N GLN A 39 2.81 -0.87 5.69
CA GLN A 39 2.58 -2.31 5.85
C GLN A 39 1.21 -2.73 5.30
N LYS A 40 0.14 -2.02 5.65
CA LYS A 40 -1.22 -2.29 5.15
C LYS A 40 -1.28 -2.28 3.62
N PHE A 41 -0.61 -1.33 2.97
CA PHE A 41 -0.60 -1.26 1.51
C PHE A 41 0.31 -2.30 0.86
N PHE A 42 1.47 -2.60 1.42
CA PHE A 42 2.36 -3.62 0.87
C PHE A 42 1.76 -5.03 1.00
N GLU A 43 1.14 -5.36 2.13
CA GLU A 43 0.42 -6.63 2.29
C GLU A 43 -0.76 -6.74 1.33
N LYS A 44 -1.57 -5.68 1.21
CA LYS A 44 -2.67 -5.64 0.23
C LYS A 44 -2.17 -5.80 -1.22
N LEU A 45 -1.01 -5.25 -1.55
CA LEU A 45 -0.40 -5.40 -2.88
C LEU A 45 0.13 -6.81 -3.12
N LYS A 46 0.77 -7.44 -2.13
CA LYS A 46 1.20 -8.86 -2.21
C LYS A 46 -0.01 -9.77 -2.43
N LEU A 47 -1.07 -9.58 -1.65
CA LEU A 47 -2.33 -10.34 -1.79
C LEU A 47 -2.94 -10.16 -3.18
N LYS A 48 -2.95 -8.94 -3.72
CA LYS A 48 -3.43 -8.68 -5.07
C LYS A 48 -2.58 -9.40 -6.12
N GLN A 49 -1.25 -9.31 -6.06
CA GLN A 49 -0.39 -10.04 -6.99
C GLN A 49 -0.62 -11.55 -6.93
N ASN A 50 -0.76 -12.12 -5.73
CA ASN A 50 -1.03 -13.54 -5.55
C ASN A 50 -2.40 -13.95 -6.10
N TYR A 51 -3.41 -13.07 -6.05
CA TYR A 51 -4.71 -13.31 -6.67
C TYR A 51 -4.63 -13.25 -8.20
N GLU A 52 -4.01 -12.22 -8.78
CA GLU A 52 -3.83 -12.10 -10.24
C GLU A 52 -3.03 -13.29 -10.79
N ASN A 53 -1.96 -13.70 -10.10
CA ASN A 53 -1.16 -14.88 -10.48
C ASN A 53 -2.00 -16.16 -10.46
N ARG A 54 -2.84 -16.38 -9.43
CA ARG A 54 -3.75 -17.53 -9.37
C ARG A 54 -4.84 -17.50 -10.45
N ARG A 55 -5.37 -16.31 -10.77
CA ARG A 55 -6.37 -16.12 -11.82
C ARG A 55 -5.81 -16.42 -13.21
N ASN A 56 -4.56 -16.04 -13.46
CA ASN A 56 -3.85 -16.31 -14.71
C ASN A 56 -3.39 -17.78 -14.87
N LEU A 57 -3.43 -18.58 -13.79
CA LEU A 57 -3.08 -20.00 -13.81
C LEU A 57 -4.26 -20.94 -14.10
N GLN A 58 -5.50 -20.44 -14.14
CA GLN A 58 -6.63 -21.29 -14.54
C GLN A 58 -6.63 -21.43 -16.06
N PRO A 59 -6.42 -22.64 -16.62
CA PRO A 59 -6.61 -22.83 -18.05
C PRO A 59 -8.07 -22.51 -18.37
N SER A 60 -8.28 -21.76 -19.45
CA SER A 60 -9.61 -21.55 -20.00
C SER A 60 -10.25 -22.93 -20.21
N ASN A 61 -11.26 -23.27 -19.40
CA ASN A 61 -12.12 -24.40 -19.69
C ASN A 61 -12.81 -24.07 -21.02
N LYS A 62 -12.30 -24.67 -22.10
CA LYS A 62 -12.85 -24.61 -23.45
C LYS A 62 -13.69 -25.86 -23.67
#